data_AF-A0A7V3H2V7-F1
#
_entry.id   AF-A0A7V3H2V7-F1
#
_cell.length_a   1.000
_cell.length_b   1.000
_cell.length_c   1.000
_cell.angle_alpha   90.00
_cell.angle_beta   90.00
_cell.angle_gamma   90.00
#
_symmetry.space_group_name_H-M   'P 1'
#
loop_
_entity.id
_entity.type
_entity.pdbx_description
1 polymer ?
#
loop_
_entity_poly.entity_id
_entity_poly.type
_entity_poly.pdbx_seq_one_letter_code
_entity_poly.pdbx_strand_id
1 'polypeptide(L)'
;MQRPAREHPPTYYLRFHLYHRLLHGLLMGTFLGLAATGMPLRFNQAAWARGLAHAMGGFGAIVFFHRTFAVLLTLCFLLHIGYVFSLAFIRGEVGVFWGPASMVPQPRDLLDMFQHFRWFFRMGPKPRFGRFTYWEKFDYWAVFWGMAIIGTTGYVLWFSSFFAKFLPGWLLNIALLIHA
;
A
#
# COMPACT_ATOMS: atom_id res chain seq x y z
N MET A 1 54.78 -7.58 16.46
CA MET A 1 53.96 -7.88 15.27
C MET A 1 52.52 -8.14 15.71
N GLN A 2 51.62 -7.17 15.53
CA GLN A 2 50.18 -7.38 15.71
C GLN A 2 49.65 -8.20 14.52
N ARG A 3 49.01 -9.34 14.79
CA ARG A 3 48.33 -10.13 13.75
C ARG A 3 47.21 -9.28 13.14
N PRO A 4 47.07 -9.23 11.80
CA PRO A 4 45.95 -8.54 11.18
C PRO A 4 44.63 -9.17 11.68
N ALA A 5 43.69 -8.31 12.07
CA ALA A 5 42.35 -8.73 12.48
C ALA A 5 41.73 -9.53 11.33
N ARG A 6 41.18 -10.72 11.63
CA ARG A 6 40.45 -11.52 10.64
C ARG A 6 39.21 -10.74 10.24
N GLU A 7 39.15 -10.26 9.00
CA GLU A 7 37.91 -9.71 8.45
C GLU A 7 36.89 -10.86 8.37
N HIS A 8 35.86 -10.80 9.22
CA HIS A 8 34.75 -11.73 9.12
C HIS A 8 33.97 -11.40 7.84
N PRO A 9 33.64 -12.40 7.00
CA PRO A 9 32.79 -12.16 5.85
C PRO A 9 31.46 -11.54 6.30
N PRO A 10 30.90 -10.60 5.53
CA PRO A 10 29.68 -9.90 5.92
C PRO A 10 28.56 -10.90 6.19
N THR A 11 27.94 -10.80 7.37
CA THR A 11 26.80 -11.65 7.74
C THR A 11 25.53 -11.09 7.12
N TYR A 12 24.87 -11.86 6.27
CA TYR A 12 23.61 -11.50 5.63
C TYR A 12 22.41 -12.04 6.43
N TYR A 13 21.39 -11.22 6.63
CA TYR A 13 20.14 -11.61 7.29
C TYR A 13 18.95 -11.46 6.34
N LEU A 14 18.06 -12.45 6.30
CA LEU A 14 16.85 -12.39 5.49
C LEU A 14 15.82 -11.45 6.15
N ARG A 15 15.66 -10.23 5.62
CA ARG A 15 14.66 -9.26 6.14
C ARG A 15 13.23 -9.62 5.76
N PHE A 16 13.02 -10.09 4.52
CA PHE A 16 11.69 -10.40 3.96
C PHE A 16 11.65 -11.76 3.27
N HIS A 17 10.63 -12.56 3.62
CA HIS A 17 10.37 -13.85 2.98
C HIS A 17 9.97 -13.69 1.50
N LEU A 18 10.17 -14.73 0.68
CA LEU A 18 9.80 -14.71 -0.75
C LEU A 18 8.32 -14.38 -0.96
N TYR A 19 7.43 -14.97 -0.17
CA TYR A 19 5.99 -14.69 -0.17
C TYR A 19 5.69 -13.18 -0.09
N HIS A 20 6.30 -12.47 0.87
CA HIS A 20 6.10 -11.03 1.05
C HIS A 20 6.61 -10.20 -0.12
N ARG A 21 7.74 -10.61 -0.72
CA ARG A 21 8.30 -9.93 -1.90
C ARG A 21 7.42 -10.11 -3.13
N LEU A 22 6.88 -11.31 -3.35
CA LEU A 22 5.96 -11.57 -4.45
C LEU A 22 4.65 -10.82 -4.29
N LEU A 23 4.08 -10.83 -3.07
CA LEU A 23 2.85 -10.10 -2.77
C LEU A 23 3.04 -8.59 -2.98
N HIS A 24 4.17 -8.03 -2.55
CA HIS A 24 4.49 -6.63 -2.80
C HIS A 24 4.71 -6.33 -4.28
N GLY A 25 5.36 -7.22 -5.04
CA GLY A 25 5.50 -7.09 -6.48
C GLY A 25 4.16 -7.08 -7.22
N LEU A 26 3.23 -7.96 -6.81
CA LEU A 26 1.87 -7.98 -7.33
C LEU A 26 1.11 -6.69 -6.98
N LEU A 27 1.21 -6.23 -5.72
CA LEU A 27 0.63 -4.97 -5.27
C LEU A 27 1.14 -3.80 -6.11
N MET A 28 2.45 -3.69 -6.29
CA MET A 28 3.06 -2.61 -7.06
C MET A 28 2.61 -2.65 -8.53
N GLY A 29 2.67 -3.82 -9.18
CA GLY A 29 2.26 -3.96 -10.58
C GLY A 29 0.78 -3.63 -10.81
N THR A 30 -0.09 -4.14 -9.94
CA THR A 30 -1.54 -3.88 -10.04
C THR A 30 -1.91 -2.45 -9.68
N PHE A 31 -1.28 -1.86 -8.68
CA PHE A 31 -1.47 -0.45 -8.31
C PHE A 31 -1.05 0.50 -9.44
N LEU A 32 0.13 0.28 -10.03
CA LEU A 32 0.60 1.07 -11.17
C LEU A 32 -0.31 0.86 -12.40
N GLY A 33 -0.79 -0.37 -12.63
CA GLY A 33 -1.78 -0.66 -13.67
C GLY A 33 -3.11 0.08 -13.46
N LEU A 34 -3.60 0.14 -12.22
CA LEU A 34 -4.78 0.92 -11.85
C LEU A 34 -4.58 2.41 -12.08
N ALA A 35 -3.44 2.98 -11.69
CA ALA A 35 -3.12 4.38 -11.94
C ALA A 35 -3.04 4.67 -13.46
N ALA A 36 -2.34 3.82 -14.21
CA ALA A 36 -2.16 3.95 -15.66
C ALA A 36 -3.48 3.86 -16.43
N THR A 37 -4.47 3.10 -15.92
CA THR A 37 -5.79 2.97 -16.55
C THR A 37 -6.83 3.96 -15.99
N GLY A 38 -6.74 4.32 -14.71
CA GLY A 38 -7.65 5.26 -14.05
C GLY A 38 -7.43 6.71 -14.49
N MET A 39 -6.17 7.12 -14.68
CA MET A 39 -5.81 8.47 -15.13
C MET A 39 -6.47 8.82 -16.48
N PRO A 40 -6.40 7.98 -17.53
CA PRO A 40 -7.14 8.20 -18.76
C PRO A 40 -8.67 8.25 -18.61
N LEU A 41 -9.26 7.43 -17.73
CA LEU A 41 -10.70 7.43 -17.50
C LEU A 41 -11.16 8.77 -16.90
N ARG A 42 -10.39 9.28 -15.93
CA ARG A 42 -10.63 10.58 -15.30
C ARG A 42 -10.45 11.74 -16.27
N PHE A 43 -9.36 11.74 -17.03
CA PHE A 43 -8.98 12.82 -17.94
C PHE A 43 -9.32 12.52 -19.41
N ASN A 44 -10.47 11.89 -19.67
CA ASN A 44 -10.84 11.36 -20.98
C ASN A 44 -10.85 12.39 -22.14
N GLN A 45 -10.92 13.68 -21.84
CA GLN A 45 -10.85 14.77 -22.83
C GLN A 45 -9.42 15.16 -23.23
N ALA A 46 -8.43 14.84 -22.39
CA ALA A 46 -7.04 15.20 -22.64
C ALA A 46 -6.49 14.43 -23.85
N ALA A 47 -5.66 15.09 -24.67
CA ALA A 47 -5.10 14.50 -25.88
C ALA A 47 -4.23 13.25 -25.57
N TRP A 48 -3.43 13.30 -24.50
CA TRP A 48 -2.61 12.17 -24.06
C TRP A 48 -3.46 10.98 -23.60
N ALA A 49 -4.60 11.23 -22.94
CA ALA A 49 -5.51 10.18 -22.47
C ALA A 49 -6.20 9.48 -23.63
N ARG A 50 -6.66 10.24 -24.64
CA ARG A 50 -7.20 9.69 -25.89
C ARG A 50 -6.15 8.91 -26.66
N GLY A 51 -4.93 9.44 -26.78
CA GLY A 51 -3.81 8.75 -27.43
C GLY A 51 -3.50 7.40 -26.79
N LEU A 52 -3.40 7.36 -25.46
CA LEU A 52 -3.21 6.11 -24.72
C LEU A 52 -4.40 5.15 -24.89
N ALA A 53 -5.63 5.67 -24.82
CA ALA A 53 -6.82 4.87 -25.07
C ALA A 53 -6.77 4.22 -26.45
N HIS A 54 -6.48 4.96 -27.51
CA HIS A 54 -6.37 4.41 -28.86
C HIS A 54 -5.27 3.34 -28.97
N ALA A 55 -4.11 3.57 -28.36
CA ALA A 55 -3.01 2.58 -28.35
C ALA A 55 -3.40 1.28 -27.63
N MET A 56 -4.29 1.34 -26.64
CA MET A 56 -4.76 0.18 -25.86
C MET A 56 -6.02 -0.49 -26.45
N GLY A 57 -6.56 -0.01 -27.57
CA GLY A 57 -7.79 -0.55 -28.16
C GLY A 57 -9.09 0.16 -27.74
N GLY A 58 -8.99 1.36 -27.18
CA GLY A 58 -10.08 2.26 -26.81
C GLY A 58 -10.37 2.29 -25.31
N PHE A 59 -11.29 3.16 -24.90
CA PHE A 59 -11.70 3.28 -23.49
C PHE A 59 -12.36 2.01 -22.94
N GLY A 60 -13.00 1.20 -23.80
CA GLY A 60 -13.53 -0.11 -23.39
C GLY A 60 -12.43 -1.05 -22.88
N ALA A 61 -11.29 -1.10 -23.59
CA ALA A 61 -10.14 -1.88 -23.17
C ALA A 61 -9.52 -1.32 -21.88
N ILE A 62 -9.40 0.00 -21.74
CA ILE A 62 -8.94 0.64 -20.49
C ILE A 62 -9.81 0.22 -19.30
N VAL A 63 -11.14 0.29 -19.42
CA VAL A 63 -12.06 -0.12 -18.35
C VAL A 63 -11.89 -1.60 -18.00
N PHE A 64 -11.73 -2.47 -19.02
CA PHE A 64 -11.48 -3.89 -18.81
C PHE A 64 -10.19 -4.15 -18.02
N PHE A 65 -9.08 -3.51 -18.41
CA PHE A 65 -7.81 -3.65 -17.69
C PHE A 65 -7.89 -3.05 -16.29
N HIS A 66 -8.51 -1.89 -16.12
CA HIS A 66 -8.71 -1.26 -14.81
C HIS A 66 -9.42 -2.19 -13.84
N ARG A 67 -10.54 -2.79 -14.29
CA ARG A 67 -11.31 -3.77 -13.51
C ARG A 67 -10.51 -5.03 -13.20
N THR A 68 -9.74 -5.53 -14.16
CA THR A 68 -8.86 -6.68 -13.96
C THR A 68 -7.80 -6.40 -12.89
N PHE A 69 -7.11 -5.26 -12.97
CA PHE A 69 -6.16 -4.85 -11.94
C PHE A 69 -6.83 -4.61 -10.59
N ALA A 70 -8.05 -4.08 -10.55
CA ALA A 70 -8.81 -3.90 -9.32
C ALA A 70 -9.07 -5.24 -8.62
N VAL A 71 -9.49 -6.26 -9.36
CA VAL A 71 -9.71 -7.62 -8.81
C VAL A 71 -8.41 -8.22 -8.31
N LEU A 72 -7.31 -8.12 -9.08
CA LEU A 72 -6.01 -8.65 -8.69
C LEU A 72 -5.46 -7.95 -7.43
N LEU A 73 -5.57 -6.61 -7.36
CA LEU A 73 -5.15 -5.86 -6.18
C LEU A 73 -6.02 -6.19 -4.97
N THR A 74 -7.33 -6.37 -5.17
CA THR A 74 -8.26 -6.79 -4.11
C THR A 74 -7.87 -8.16 -3.57
N LEU A 75 -7.59 -9.13 -4.45
CA LEU A 75 -7.12 -10.45 -4.05
C LEU A 75 -5.80 -10.37 -3.27
N CYS A 76 -4.84 -9.58 -3.75
CA CYS A 76 -3.58 -9.33 -3.06
C CYS A 76 -3.81 -8.77 -1.65
N PHE A 77 -4.72 -7.81 -1.50
CA PHE A 77 -5.09 -7.22 -0.21
C PHE A 77 -5.73 -8.22 0.74
N LEU A 78 -6.67 -9.03 0.24
CA LEU A 78 -7.33 -10.07 1.03
C LEU A 78 -6.35 -11.17 1.47
N LEU A 79 -5.41 -11.57 0.61
CA LEU A 79 -4.34 -12.50 0.97
C LEU A 79 -3.45 -11.93 2.08
N HIS A 80 -3.12 -10.64 2.00
CA HIS A 80 -2.36 -9.94 3.05
C HIS A 80 -3.13 -9.89 4.38
N ILE A 81 -4.42 -9.54 4.36
CA ILE A 81 -5.29 -9.56 5.55
C ILE A 81 -5.35 -10.97 6.12
N GLY A 82 -5.56 -12.00 5.29
CA GLY A 82 -5.59 -13.40 5.72
C GLY A 82 -4.28 -13.83 6.37
N TYR A 83 -3.13 -13.41 5.83
CA TYR A 83 -1.82 -13.64 6.42
C TYR A 83 -1.71 -13.00 7.81
N VAL A 84 -2.02 -11.69 7.93
CA VAL A 84 -1.96 -10.96 9.21
C VAL A 84 -2.92 -11.56 10.23
N PHE A 85 -4.14 -11.91 9.81
CA PHE A 85 -5.13 -12.58 10.65
C PHE A 85 -4.62 -13.93 11.16
N SER A 86 -4.02 -14.74 10.29
CA SER A 86 -3.45 -16.03 10.69
C SER A 86 -2.33 -15.86 11.71
N LEU A 87 -1.51 -14.82 11.56
CA LEU A 87 -0.41 -14.52 12.47
C LEU A 87 -0.92 -14.08 13.84
N ALA A 88 -1.93 -13.19 13.85
CA ALA A 88 -2.53 -12.65 15.06
C ALA A 88 -3.35 -13.70 15.84
N PHE A 89 -4.25 -14.44 15.18
CA PHE A 89 -5.29 -15.22 15.85
C PHE A 89 -5.06 -16.73 15.81
N ILE A 90 -4.37 -17.26 14.81
CA ILE A 90 -4.09 -18.71 14.70
C ILE A 90 -2.76 -19.04 15.36
N ARG A 91 -1.72 -18.24 15.09
CA ARG A 91 -0.37 -18.42 15.65
C ARG A 91 -0.18 -17.72 17.00
N GLY A 92 -1.09 -16.81 17.38
CA GLY A 92 -1.03 -16.10 18.65
C GLY A 92 0.16 -15.13 18.76
N GLU A 93 0.69 -14.65 17.63
CA GLU A 93 1.83 -13.75 17.63
C GLU A 93 1.40 -12.33 18.02
N VAL A 94 1.32 -12.05 19.32
CA VAL A 94 0.98 -10.72 19.88
C VAL A 94 1.90 -9.61 19.35
N GLY A 95 3.12 -10.00 18.93
CA GLY A 95 4.13 -9.16 18.27
C GLY A 95 3.66 -8.44 16.99
N VAL A 96 2.54 -8.88 16.40
CA VAL A 96 1.92 -8.23 15.23
C VAL A 96 1.33 -6.87 15.57
N PHE A 97 0.72 -6.76 16.75
CA PHE A 97 0.07 -5.52 17.19
C PHE A 97 1.01 -4.66 18.03
N TRP A 98 1.86 -5.27 18.86
CA TRP A 98 2.69 -4.53 19.80
C TRP A 98 4.15 -5.02 19.80
N GLY A 99 5.08 -4.09 20.05
CA GLY A 99 6.51 -4.38 20.16
C GLY A 99 7.34 -4.01 18.93
N PRO A 100 8.65 -4.33 18.93
CA PRO A 100 9.60 -3.84 17.93
C PRO A 100 9.43 -4.38 16.52
N ALA A 101 8.69 -5.49 16.37
CA ALA A 101 8.40 -6.14 15.10
C ALA A 101 7.01 -5.79 14.53
N SER A 102 6.22 -5.01 15.27
CA SER A 102 4.87 -4.60 14.88
C SER A 102 4.91 -3.48 13.83
N MET A 103 4.01 -3.57 12.86
CA MET A 103 3.75 -2.51 11.87
C MET A 103 2.68 -1.52 12.35
N VAL A 104 2.12 -1.71 13.54
CA VAL A 104 1.16 -0.78 14.16
C VAL A 104 1.92 0.41 14.77
N PRO A 105 1.48 1.66 14.50
CA PRO A 105 1.99 2.84 15.17
C PRO A 105 1.88 2.71 16.69
N GLN A 106 2.97 3.02 17.37
CA GLN A 106 3.12 2.97 18.82
C GLN A 106 3.51 4.36 19.33
N PRO A 107 3.26 4.66 20.62
CA PRO A 107 3.65 5.95 21.20
C PRO A 107 5.15 6.28 21.04
N ARG A 108 6.01 5.25 21.01
CA ARG A 108 7.44 5.39 20.74
C ARG A 108 7.73 6.00 19.36
N ASP A 109 6.90 5.75 18.36
CA ASP A 109 7.10 6.26 17.00
C ASP A 109 7.04 7.80 16.98
N LEU A 110 6.27 8.43 17.88
CA LEU A 110 6.25 9.89 18.05
C LEU A 110 7.56 10.41 18.64
N LEU A 111 8.14 9.68 19.60
CA LEU A 111 9.44 10.02 20.16
C LEU A 111 10.53 9.88 19.11
N ASP A 112 10.53 8.79 18.36
CA ASP A 112 11.46 8.52 17.26
C ASP A 112 11.35 9.62 16.17
N MET A 113 10.13 10.06 15.86
CA MET A 113 9.87 11.19 14.96
C MET A 113 10.46 12.51 15.50
N PHE A 114 10.21 12.85 16.76
CA PHE A 114 10.75 14.07 17.37
C PHE A 114 12.28 14.06 17.45
N GLN A 115 12.88 12.92 17.80
CA GLN A 115 14.33 12.75 17.78
C GLN A 115 14.90 12.90 16.38
N HIS A 116 14.19 12.39 15.36
CA HIS A 116 14.58 12.55 13.97
C HIS A 116 14.56 14.01 13.52
N PHE A 117 13.51 14.77 13.88
CA PHE A 117 13.47 16.21 13.65
C PHE A 117 14.61 16.95 14.35
N ARG A 118 14.86 16.67 15.64
CA ARG A 118 16.00 17.27 16.35
C ARG A 118 17.33 17.00 15.66
N TRP A 119 17.55 15.79 15.18
CA TRP A 119 18.76 15.45 14.43
C TRP A 119 18.86 16.23 13.11
N PHE A 120 17.77 16.40 12.36
CA PHE A 120 17.75 17.22 11.14
C PHE A 120 18.17 18.66 11.41
N PHE A 121 17.72 19.25 12.52
CA PHE A 121 18.14 20.59 12.95
C PHE A 121 19.49 20.62 13.68
N ARG A 122 20.25 19.51 13.69
CA ARG A 122 21.54 19.35 14.40
C ARG A 122 21.46 19.58 15.91
N MET A 123 20.26 19.46 16.49
CA MET A 123 19.95 19.65 17.91
C MET A 123 19.99 18.33 18.71
N GLY A 124 20.52 17.25 18.14
CA GLY A 124 20.59 15.94 18.78
C GLY A 124 21.39 14.92 17.98
N PRO A 125 21.74 13.77 18.60
CA PRO A 125 22.41 12.67 17.92
C PRO A 125 21.48 11.98 16.92
N LYS A 126 22.07 11.26 15.95
CA LYS A 126 21.31 10.48 14.97
C LYS A 126 20.46 9.41 15.68
N PRO A 127 19.13 9.38 15.48
CA PRO A 127 18.27 8.40 16.13
C PRO A 127 18.58 6.97 15.66
N ARG A 128 18.37 6.00 16.56
CA ARG A 128 18.45 4.57 16.25
C ARG A 128 17.05 4.00 16.25
N PHE A 129 16.57 3.65 15.05
CA PHE A 129 15.24 3.07 14.88
C PHE A 129 15.23 1.56 15.14
N GLY A 130 14.03 1.02 15.36
CA GLY A 130 13.80 -0.42 15.46
C GLY A 130 13.84 -1.13 14.11
N ARG A 131 13.22 -2.31 14.03
CA ARG A 131 13.09 -3.09 12.78
C ARG A 131 12.35 -2.32 11.70
N PHE A 132 11.34 -1.55 12.11
CA PHE A 132 10.55 -0.66 11.28
C PHE A 132 10.60 0.76 11.84
N THR A 133 10.76 1.73 10.95
CA THR A 133 10.77 3.16 11.29
C THR A 133 9.34 3.71 11.35
N TYR A 134 9.15 4.88 11.98
CA TYR A 134 7.81 5.48 12.09
C TYR A 134 7.21 5.79 10.71
N TRP A 135 8.03 6.16 9.72
CA TRP A 135 7.55 6.44 8.37
C TRP A 135 7.24 5.16 7.58
N GLU A 136 8.01 4.07 7.75
CA GLU A 136 7.67 2.78 7.14
C GLU A 136 6.30 2.29 7.63
N LYS A 137 5.98 2.50 8.92
CA LYS A 137 4.66 2.19 9.48
C LYS A 137 3.58 3.12 8.95
N PHE A 138 3.86 4.42 8.89
CA PHE A 138 2.93 5.40 8.32
C PHE A 138 2.59 5.08 6.87
N ASP A 139 3.59 4.84 6.02
CA ASP A 139 3.43 4.50 4.61
C ASP A 139 2.61 3.21 4.46
N TYR A 140 2.90 2.19 5.29
CA TYR A 140 2.12 0.96 5.31
C TYR A 140 0.63 1.21 5.61
N TRP A 141 0.32 2.01 6.65
CA TRP A 141 -1.06 2.30 7.02
C TRP A 141 -1.78 3.24 6.06
N ALA A 142 -1.07 4.22 5.50
CA ALA A 142 -1.60 5.12 4.47
C ALA A 142 -2.03 4.32 3.25
N VAL A 143 -1.19 3.40 2.77
CA VAL A 143 -1.54 2.50 1.65
C VAL A 143 -2.64 1.52 2.05
N PHE A 144 -2.59 0.92 3.24
CA PHE A 144 -3.60 -0.05 3.71
C PHE A 144 -5.00 0.56 3.73
N TRP A 145 -5.17 1.73 4.34
CA TRP A 145 -6.46 2.43 4.36
C TRP A 145 -6.84 3.01 3.00
N GLY A 146 -5.86 3.53 2.24
CA GLY A 146 -6.09 3.99 0.88
C GLY A 146 -6.68 2.89 -0.02
N MET A 147 -6.14 1.67 0.06
CA MET A 147 -6.67 0.52 -0.65
C MET A 147 -8.08 0.14 -0.21
N ALA A 148 -8.38 0.20 1.09
CA ALA A 148 -9.73 -0.06 1.59
C ALA A 148 -10.73 0.99 1.08
N ILE A 149 -10.38 2.28 1.13
CA ILE A 149 -11.25 3.38 0.71
C ILE A 149 -11.45 3.38 -0.81
N ILE A 150 -10.37 3.43 -1.60
CA ILE A 150 -10.45 3.43 -3.07
C ILE A 150 -11.04 2.13 -3.60
N GLY A 151 -10.70 0.99 -2.99
CA GLY A 151 -11.26 -0.31 -3.38
C GLY A 151 -12.78 -0.36 -3.16
N THR A 152 -13.26 0.01 -1.98
CA THR A 152 -14.70 -0.01 -1.68
C THR A 152 -15.49 0.97 -2.54
N THR A 153 -15.03 2.20 -2.70
CA THR A 153 -15.70 3.17 -3.59
C THR A 153 -15.69 2.71 -5.04
N GLY A 154 -14.60 2.09 -5.50
CA GLY A 154 -14.52 1.51 -6.85
C GLY A 154 -15.54 0.41 -7.09
N TYR A 155 -15.73 -0.50 -6.13
CA TYR A 155 -16.77 -1.54 -6.24
C TYR A 155 -18.19 -0.97 -6.16
N VAL A 156 -18.42 0.07 -5.35
CA VAL A 156 -19.70 0.80 -5.33
C VAL A 156 -20.01 1.39 -6.71
N LEU A 157 -19.02 1.98 -7.38
CA LEU A 157 -19.19 2.55 -8.73
C LEU A 157 -19.36 1.47 -9.81
N TRP A 158 -18.58 0.38 -9.72
CA TRP A 158 -18.69 -0.74 -10.65
C TRP A 158 -20.08 -1.39 -10.59
N PHE A 159 -20.60 -1.64 -9.38
CA PHE A 159 -21.93 -2.23 -9.17
C PHE A 159 -22.99 -1.16 -8.84
N SER A 160 -22.88 0.03 -9.42
CA SER A 160 -23.72 1.18 -9.07
C SER A 160 -25.22 0.91 -9.18
N SER A 161 -25.68 0.16 -10.19
CA SER A 161 -27.10 -0.21 -10.32
C SER A 161 -27.64 -1.06 -9.17
N PHE A 162 -26.77 -1.87 -8.54
CA PHE A 162 -27.13 -2.64 -7.34
C PHE A 162 -27.19 -1.71 -6.12
N PHE A 163 -26.15 -0.91 -5.91
CA PHE A 163 -26.06 -0.01 -4.75
C PHE A 163 -27.07 1.13 -4.78
N ALA A 164 -27.47 1.63 -5.95
CA ALA A 164 -28.48 2.68 -6.12
C ALA A 164 -29.88 2.28 -5.59
N LYS A 165 -30.14 0.98 -5.38
CA LYS A 165 -31.38 0.50 -4.76
C LYS A 165 -31.43 0.77 -3.25
N PHE A 166 -30.25 0.91 -2.63
CA PHE A 166 -30.09 1.04 -1.18
C PHE A 166 -29.50 2.39 -0.77
N LEU A 167 -28.72 3.01 -1.65
CA LEU A 167 -28.01 4.26 -1.38
C LEU A 167 -28.66 5.44 -2.12
N PRO A 168 -28.83 6.60 -1.46
CA PRO A 168 -29.21 7.82 -2.15
C PRO A 168 -28.12 8.25 -3.16
N GLY A 169 -28.54 8.85 -4.28
CA GLY A 169 -27.63 9.17 -5.40
C GLY A 169 -26.45 10.08 -5.05
N TRP A 170 -26.56 10.94 -4.03
CA TRP A 170 -25.45 11.78 -3.58
C TRP A 170 -24.27 10.97 -3.03
N LEU A 171 -24.51 9.77 -2.47
CA LEU A 171 -23.44 8.89 -2.02
C LEU A 171 -22.63 8.33 -3.20
N LEU A 172 -23.24 8.11 -4.37
CA LEU A 172 -22.51 7.69 -5.57
C LEU A 172 -21.61 8.83 -6.09
N ASN A 173 -22.04 10.08 -5.95
CA ASN A 173 -21.20 11.24 -6.28
C ASN A 173 -20.02 11.36 -5.31
N ILE A 174 -20.23 11.11 -4.01
CA ILE A 174 -19.13 11.07 -3.04
C ILE A 174 -18.18 9.90 -3.34
N ALA A 175 -18.71 8.71 -3.65
CA ALA A 175 -17.88 7.58 -4.04
C ALA A 175 -17.03 7.92 -5.27
N LEU A 176 -17.62 8.58 -6.28
CA LEU A 176 -16.89 9.07 -7.45
C LEU A 176 -15.81 10.09 -7.09
N LEU A 177 -16.09 11.03 -6.19
CA LEU A 177 -15.12 12.04 -5.76
C LEU A 177 -13.94 11.40 -5.01
N ILE A 178 -14.21 10.45 -4.13
CA ILE A 178 -13.18 9.76 -3.35
C ILE A 178 -12.36 8.82 -4.23
N HIS A 179 -12.99 8.15 -5.21
CA HIS A 179 -12.33 7.18 -6.09
C HIS A 179 -11.51 7.82 -7.22
N ALA A 180 -11.84 9.06 -7.60
CA ALA A 180 -11.21 9.79 -8.71
C ALA A 180 -9.81 10.30 -8.38
#